data_AF-B3GZ77-F1
#
_entry.id   AF-B3GZ77-F1
#
_cell.length_a   1.000
_cell.length_b   1.000
_cell.length_c   1.000
_cell.angle_alpha   90.00
_cell.angle_beta   90.00
_cell.angle_gamma   90.00
#
_symmetry.space_group_name_H-M   'P 1'
#
loop_
_entity.id
_entity.type
_entity.pdbx_description
1 polymer ?
#
loop_
_entity_poly.entity_id
_entity_poly.type
_entity_poly.pdbx_seq_one_letter_code
_entity_poly.pdbx_strand_id
1 'polypeptide(L)'
;MAALLHDVIEDTPYTEEQLAAEFGSSVAEIVQGVSKLDKLKFRTRQEAQVENFRKMILAMTKDIRVVLIKLADRTHNMRTLGALRPDKRRRIAKETLEIYSPLAHRLGIEHLKNELEDLCFQAMHPHRYRVLRMAIDMARGTRQDLISTISHEIQSRLDEAGIKGRVYGREKHLYSLYEKMRQRDQHFHSILDIYAFRVVVENLDNCYRALGQMHALYKPRPYKIRDYIAVPKTNGYQSLHTSMIGHKGVPIEVQIRTEDMDLMAELGVAAHWRYTEDQATATSVQQKAQQWLRSIVELQQSAGNSNEFIENVKSDFFSDDIYVFTPKGRIVELPANATAIDFAYAVHSDIGDRCVGAIVDRNPYPISQPLQSGQTVEIITKQGKRPSPSWLNFAVSSRAKSKIRAALKHLEIDEQTSQEPEKPDHLDVDIELEIKDQPGVLASLTNAIASMNSNIGTVESRPNGTGNYQVKMRIAVTDNAHLYVVIQKLTKVNGVVRVTKA
;
A
#
# COMPACT_ATOMS: atom_id res chain seq x y z
N MET A 1 1.74 -24.72 20.37
CA MET A 1 0.55 -25.54 20.06
C MET A 1 0.08 -25.34 18.62
N ALA A 2 -0.40 -24.15 18.24
CA ALA A 2 -0.91 -23.89 16.88
C ALA A 2 0.05 -24.31 15.74
N ALA A 3 1.36 -24.13 15.89
CA ALA A 3 2.35 -24.59 14.90
C ALA A 3 2.37 -26.12 14.71
N LEU A 4 2.10 -26.92 15.74
CA LEU A 4 2.00 -28.39 15.61
C LEU A 4 0.71 -28.81 14.91
N LEU A 5 -0.35 -28.01 15.05
CA LEU A 5 -1.69 -28.30 14.54
C LEU A 5 -1.99 -27.62 13.20
N HIS A 6 -1.02 -26.91 12.61
CA HIS A 6 -1.28 -25.94 11.54
C HIS A 6 -1.87 -26.55 10.26
N ASP A 7 -1.54 -27.81 9.96
CA ASP A 7 -2.06 -28.55 8.80
C ASP A 7 -3.19 -29.52 9.16
N VAL A 8 -3.62 -29.61 10.43
CA VAL A 8 -4.61 -30.59 10.89
C VAL A 8 -5.97 -30.38 10.21
N ILE A 9 -6.42 -29.12 10.04
CA ILE A 9 -7.69 -28.82 9.36
C ILE A 9 -7.62 -29.15 7.85
N GLU A 10 -6.43 -29.08 7.24
CA GLU A 10 -6.22 -29.36 5.82
C GLU A 10 -6.13 -30.86 5.54
N ASP A 11 -5.32 -31.58 6.32
CA ASP A 11 -4.92 -32.96 6.05
C ASP A 11 -5.79 -34.00 6.76
N THR A 12 -6.65 -33.58 7.68
CA THR A 12 -7.51 -34.48 8.47
C THR A 12 -8.97 -34.03 8.46
N PRO A 13 -9.94 -34.91 8.77
CA PRO A 13 -11.37 -34.54 8.82
C PRO A 13 -11.75 -33.70 10.05
N TYR A 14 -10.77 -33.28 10.86
CA TYR A 14 -10.96 -32.56 12.10
C TYR A 14 -11.41 -31.11 11.85
N THR A 15 -12.43 -30.63 12.58
CA THR A 15 -13.04 -29.30 12.32
C THR A 15 -12.51 -28.21 13.25
N GLU A 16 -12.78 -26.96 12.89
CA GLU A 16 -12.42 -25.79 13.69
C GLU A 16 -13.12 -25.80 15.05
N GLU A 17 -14.39 -26.22 15.11
CA GLU A 17 -15.17 -26.30 16.35
C GLU A 17 -14.60 -27.35 17.30
N GLN A 18 -14.13 -28.48 16.77
CA GLN A 18 -13.47 -29.52 17.55
C GLN A 18 -12.13 -29.04 18.10
N LEU A 19 -11.33 -28.32 17.30
CA LEU A 19 -10.09 -27.69 17.78
C LEU A 19 -10.35 -26.64 18.86
N ALA A 20 -11.41 -25.86 18.72
CA ALA A 20 -11.78 -24.85 19.71
C ALA A 20 -12.22 -25.48 21.04
N ALA A 21 -12.91 -26.62 20.98
CA ALA A 21 -13.33 -27.36 22.18
C ALA A 21 -12.15 -27.97 22.94
N GLU A 22 -11.15 -28.51 22.24
CA GLU A 22 -10.00 -29.18 22.89
C GLU A 22 -8.86 -28.22 23.28
N PHE A 23 -8.56 -27.21 22.44
CA PHE A 23 -7.37 -26.37 22.59
C PHE A 23 -7.69 -24.87 22.76
N GLY A 24 -8.97 -24.50 22.76
CA GLY A 24 -9.45 -23.13 22.92
C GLY A 24 -9.61 -22.38 21.60
N SER A 25 -10.49 -21.37 21.60
CA SER A 25 -10.85 -20.56 20.44
C SER A 25 -9.64 -19.87 19.79
N SER A 26 -8.71 -19.35 20.60
CA SER A 26 -7.53 -18.66 20.06
C SER A 26 -6.63 -19.58 19.23
N VAL A 27 -6.48 -20.86 19.61
CA VAL A 27 -5.66 -21.81 18.83
C VAL A 27 -6.37 -22.18 17.54
N ALA A 28 -7.69 -22.44 17.61
CA ALA A 28 -8.50 -22.77 16.44
C ALA A 28 -8.49 -21.63 15.39
N GLU A 29 -8.67 -20.38 15.82
CA GLU A 29 -8.63 -19.21 14.94
C GLU A 29 -7.28 -19.07 14.21
N ILE A 30 -6.17 -19.31 14.90
CA ILE A 30 -4.83 -19.26 14.30
C ILE A 30 -4.67 -20.37 13.27
N VAL A 31 -5.01 -21.62 13.62
CA VAL A 31 -4.89 -22.77 12.72
C VAL A 31 -5.77 -22.56 11.48
N GLN A 32 -6.99 -22.05 11.65
CA GLN A 32 -7.88 -21.72 10.54
C GLN A 32 -7.37 -20.56 9.68
N GLY A 33 -6.69 -19.58 10.29
CA GLY A 33 -6.03 -18.49 9.58
C GLY A 33 -4.85 -18.97 8.72
N VAL A 34 -4.17 -20.04 9.16
CA VAL A 34 -3.04 -20.67 8.46
C VAL A 34 -3.53 -21.64 7.36
N SER A 35 -4.76 -22.14 7.42
CA SER A 35 -5.27 -23.10 6.44
C SER A 35 -5.48 -22.51 5.03
N LYS A 36 -5.14 -23.26 3.98
CA LYS A 36 -5.35 -22.91 2.57
C LYS A 36 -6.82 -22.97 2.19
N LEU A 37 -7.23 -22.17 1.21
CA LEU A 37 -8.53 -22.29 0.55
C LEU A 37 -8.50 -23.37 -0.52
N ASP A 38 -8.18 -24.62 -0.15
CA ASP A 38 -8.10 -25.71 -1.13
C ASP A 38 -9.48 -26.17 -1.64
N LYS A 39 -10.58 -25.70 -1.03
CA LYS A 39 -11.97 -26.10 -1.37
C LYS A 39 -12.65 -25.23 -2.43
N LEU A 40 -12.05 -24.13 -2.90
CA LEU A 40 -12.65 -23.26 -3.94
C LEU A 40 -12.10 -23.61 -5.34
N LYS A 41 -13.00 -23.83 -6.30
CA LYS A 41 -12.64 -24.07 -7.72
C LYS A 41 -12.28 -22.75 -8.40
N PHE A 42 -10.99 -22.42 -8.46
CA PHE A 42 -10.50 -21.25 -9.20
C PHE A 42 -10.35 -21.54 -10.70
N ARG A 43 -10.65 -20.56 -11.56
CA ARG A 43 -10.52 -20.69 -13.03
C ARG A 43 -9.06 -20.67 -13.46
N THR A 44 -8.22 -19.89 -12.77
CA THR A 44 -6.77 -19.85 -13.01
C THR A 44 -5.96 -20.01 -11.72
N ARG A 45 -4.72 -20.49 -11.85
CA ARG A 45 -3.79 -20.61 -10.71
C ARG A 45 -3.34 -19.26 -10.15
N GLN A 46 -3.32 -18.21 -10.98
CA GLN A 46 -3.00 -16.85 -10.51
C GLN A 46 -4.11 -16.32 -9.59
N GLU A 47 -5.37 -16.48 -9.97
CA GLU A 47 -6.51 -16.10 -9.11
C GLU A 47 -6.48 -16.86 -7.77
N ALA A 48 -6.19 -18.16 -7.80
CA ALA A 48 -6.06 -18.96 -6.57
C ALA A 48 -4.95 -18.42 -5.66
N GLN A 49 -3.81 -18.03 -6.24
CA GLN A 49 -2.70 -17.45 -5.48
C GLN A 49 -3.07 -16.08 -4.88
N VAL A 50 -3.81 -15.27 -5.64
CA VAL A 50 -4.29 -13.94 -5.22
C VAL A 50 -5.23 -14.05 -4.02
N GLU A 51 -6.23 -14.94 -4.10
CA GLU A 51 -7.20 -15.11 -3.03
C GLU A 51 -6.60 -15.80 -1.78
N ASN A 52 -5.68 -16.76 -1.97
CA ASN A 52 -4.92 -17.33 -0.86
C ASN A 52 -4.07 -16.26 -0.15
N PHE A 53 -3.41 -15.38 -0.90
CA PHE A 53 -2.64 -14.28 -0.34
C PHE A 53 -3.55 -13.27 0.38
N ARG A 54 -4.71 -12.93 -0.19
CA ARG A 54 -5.71 -12.07 0.44
C ARG A 54 -6.22 -12.66 1.76
N LYS A 55 -6.59 -13.95 1.80
CA LYS A 55 -7.02 -14.62 3.03
C LYS A 55 -5.92 -14.59 4.09
N MET A 56 -4.68 -14.93 3.69
CA MET A 56 -3.54 -14.92 4.59
C MET A 56 -3.36 -13.54 5.23
N ILE A 57 -3.39 -12.47 4.45
CA ILE A 57 -3.29 -11.09 4.94
C ILE A 57 -4.41 -10.75 5.92
N LEU A 58 -5.66 -11.10 5.60
CA LEU A 58 -6.80 -10.85 6.50
C LEU A 58 -6.68 -11.62 7.82
N ALA A 59 -6.22 -12.87 7.77
CA ALA A 59 -5.98 -13.66 8.99
C ALA A 59 -4.90 -13.02 9.87
N MET A 60 -3.83 -12.51 9.25
CA MET A 60 -2.74 -11.82 9.95
C MET A 60 -3.19 -10.51 10.63
N THR A 61 -4.16 -9.80 10.08
CA THR A 61 -4.70 -8.57 10.70
C THR A 61 -5.44 -8.85 12.01
N LYS A 62 -5.99 -10.05 12.16
CA LYS A 62 -6.62 -10.50 13.40
C LYS A 62 -5.56 -10.98 14.40
N ASP A 63 -4.60 -11.77 13.93
CA ASP A 63 -3.53 -12.30 14.77
C ASP A 63 -2.21 -12.46 14.00
N ILE A 64 -1.18 -11.74 14.45
CA ILE A 64 0.17 -11.76 13.87
C ILE A 64 0.86 -13.13 14.03
N ARG A 65 0.40 -14.01 14.93
CA ARG A 65 0.95 -15.37 15.09
C ARG A 65 0.70 -16.23 13.85
N VAL A 66 -0.35 -15.95 13.08
CA VAL A 66 -0.65 -16.61 11.81
C VAL A 66 0.51 -16.44 10.82
N VAL A 67 1.06 -15.23 10.67
CA VAL A 67 2.19 -15.00 9.76
C VAL A 67 3.46 -15.67 10.25
N LEU A 68 3.72 -15.68 11.55
CA LEU A 68 4.90 -16.36 12.11
C LEU A 68 4.89 -17.85 11.80
N ILE A 69 3.73 -18.51 11.97
CA ILE A 69 3.57 -19.93 11.63
C ILE A 69 3.74 -20.15 10.12
N LYS A 70 3.17 -19.27 9.27
CA LYS A 70 3.37 -19.40 7.82
C LYS A 70 4.78 -19.14 7.33
N LEU A 71 5.51 -18.23 7.95
CA LEU A 71 6.93 -18.04 7.66
C LEU A 71 7.74 -19.26 8.09
N ALA A 72 7.44 -19.87 9.24
CA ALA A 72 8.09 -21.09 9.69
C ALA A 72 7.83 -22.28 8.75
N ASP A 73 6.56 -22.53 8.41
CA ASP A 73 6.12 -23.54 7.43
C ASP A 73 6.81 -23.31 6.07
N ARG A 74 6.76 -22.07 5.55
CA ARG A 74 7.42 -21.74 4.28
C ARG A 74 8.93 -21.98 4.33
N THR A 75 9.59 -21.62 5.42
CA THR A 75 11.04 -21.83 5.59
C THR A 75 11.37 -23.32 5.58
N HIS A 76 10.57 -24.14 6.27
CA HIS A 76 10.72 -25.60 6.22
C HIS A 76 10.57 -26.14 4.80
N ASN A 77 9.53 -25.72 4.08
CA ASN A 77 9.28 -26.11 2.68
C ASN A 77 10.44 -25.72 1.75
N MET A 78 11.08 -24.57 2.00
CA MET A 78 12.24 -24.11 1.22
C MET A 78 13.50 -24.93 1.51
N ARG A 79 13.69 -25.40 2.75
CA ARG A 79 14.80 -26.30 3.13
C ARG A 79 14.68 -27.66 2.44
N THR A 80 13.46 -28.17 2.27
CA THR A 80 13.18 -29.49 1.68
C THR A 80 12.90 -29.45 0.17
N LEU A 81 13.06 -28.29 -0.46
CA LEU A 81 12.69 -28.03 -1.85
C LEU A 81 13.44 -28.92 -2.87
N GLY A 82 14.57 -29.52 -2.48
CA GLY A 82 15.44 -30.34 -3.32
C GLY A 82 14.75 -31.54 -4.00
N ALA A 83 13.73 -32.11 -3.37
CA ALA A 83 13.01 -33.28 -3.88
C ALA A 83 12.06 -32.98 -5.07
N LEU A 84 11.78 -31.70 -5.34
CA LEU A 84 10.83 -31.29 -6.36
C LEU A 84 11.49 -31.09 -7.74
N ARG A 85 10.68 -31.22 -8.80
CA ARG A 85 11.11 -30.91 -10.19
C ARG A 85 11.61 -29.46 -10.32
N PRO A 86 12.63 -29.18 -11.15
CA PRO A 86 13.23 -27.85 -11.31
C PRO A 86 12.22 -26.70 -11.49
N ASP A 87 11.19 -26.89 -12.31
CA ASP A 87 10.20 -25.84 -12.58
C ASP A 87 9.37 -25.51 -11.33
N LYS A 88 8.98 -26.54 -10.58
CA LYS A 88 8.25 -26.38 -9.31
C LYS A 88 9.12 -25.69 -8.27
N ARG A 89 10.41 -26.01 -8.20
CA ARG A 89 11.38 -25.35 -7.30
C ARG A 89 11.52 -23.87 -7.61
N ARG A 90 11.77 -23.51 -8.88
CA ARG A 90 11.90 -22.11 -9.31
C ARG A 90 10.64 -21.30 -9.04
N ARG A 91 9.46 -21.89 -9.28
CA ARG A 91 8.18 -21.24 -9.02
C ARG A 91 7.99 -20.94 -7.53
N ILE A 92 8.19 -21.92 -6.65
CA ILE A 92 8.05 -21.75 -5.20
C ILE A 92 9.09 -20.75 -4.68
N ALA A 93 10.32 -20.79 -5.18
CA ALA A 93 11.35 -19.83 -4.83
C ALA A 93 11.00 -18.40 -5.26
N LYS A 94 10.46 -18.23 -6.48
CA LYS A 94 10.00 -16.91 -6.97
C LYS A 94 8.88 -16.36 -6.11
N GLU A 95 7.88 -17.18 -5.78
CA GLU A 95 6.81 -16.80 -4.86
C GLU A 95 7.33 -16.44 -3.47
N THR A 96 8.27 -17.23 -2.95
CA THR A 96 8.88 -17.00 -1.63
C THR A 96 9.63 -15.66 -1.60
N LEU A 97 10.41 -15.38 -2.64
CA LEU A 97 11.15 -14.13 -2.76
C LEU A 97 10.24 -12.92 -2.96
N GLU A 98 9.14 -13.07 -3.70
CA GLU A 98 8.20 -11.98 -3.96
C GLU A 98 7.22 -11.70 -2.80
N ILE A 99 6.99 -12.67 -1.91
CA ILE A 99 5.94 -12.54 -0.90
C ILE A 99 6.48 -12.71 0.51
N TYR A 100 7.13 -13.84 0.79
CA TYR A 100 7.47 -14.24 2.15
C TYR A 100 8.76 -13.56 2.66
N SER A 101 9.76 -13.34 1.80
CA SER A 101 10.96 -12.58 2.20
C SER A 101 10.63 -11.12 2.60
N PRO A 102 9.92 -10.32 1.77
CA PRO A 102 9.53 -8.96 2.13
C PRO A 102 8.66 -8.90 3.39
N LEU A 103 7.78 -9.89 3.57
CA LEU A 103 6.95 -10.01 4.77
C LEU A 103 7.81 -10.24 6.03
N ALA A 104 8.78 -11.16 5.97
CA ALA A 104 9.73 -11.35 7.06
C ALA A 104 10.55 -10.08 7.36
N HIS A 105 10.97 -9.36 6.31
CA HIS A 105 11.70 -8.10 6.45
C HIS A 105 10.87 -7.01 7.15
N ARG A 106 9.60 -6.82 6.75
CA ARG A 106 8.68 -5.84 7.36
C ARG A 106 8.39 -6.16 8.84
N LEU A 107 8.34 -7.44 9.19
CA LEU A 107 8.19 -7.90 10.58
C LEU A 107 9.51 -7.83 11.39
N GLY A 108 10.60 -7.39 10.78
CA GLY A 108 11.91 -7.29 11.41
C GLY A 108 12.59 -8.64 11.65
N ILE A 109 12.07 -9.73 11.07
CA ILE A 109 12.58 -11.09 11.26
C ILE A 109 13.69 -11.35 10.24
N GLU A 110 14.82 -10.66 10.43
CA GLU A 110 15.90 -10.60 9.45
C GLU A 110 16.56 -11.97 9.24
N HIS A 111 16.64 -12.82 10.26
CA HIS A 111 17.23 -14.16 10.11
C HIS A 111 16.42 -15.04 9.14
N LEU A 112 15.08 -15.08 9.26
CA LEU A 112 14.22 -15.84 8.33
C LEU A 112 14.28 -15.27 6.93
N LYS A 113 14.24 -13.93 6.80
CA LYS A 113 14.39 -13.27 5.50
C LYS A 113 15.67 -13.71 4.79
N ASN A 114 16.81 -13.61 5.46
CA ASN A 114 18.11 -13.97 4.89
C ASN A 114 18.19 -15.45 4.52
N GLU A 115 17.66 -16.34 5.36
CA GLU A 115 17.59 -17.76 5.08
C GLU A 115 16.70 -18.06 3.86
N LEU A 116 15.51 -17.48 3.80
CA LEU A 116 14.59 -17.62 2.68
C LEU A 116 15.23 -17.13 1.39
N GLU A 117 15.90 -15.97 1.40
CA GLU A 117 16.60 -15.40 0.25
C GLU A 117 17.71 -16.32 -0.28
N ASP A 118 18.55 -16.86 0.61
CA ASP A 118 19.63 -17.76 0.21
C ASP A 118 19.08 -19.10 -0.34
N LEU A 119 18.02 -19.65 0.26
CA LEU A 119 17.33 -20.85 -0.24
C LEU A 119 16.66 -20.57 -1.61
N CYS A 120 16.05 -19.40 -1.77
CA CYS A 120 15.49 -18.95 -3.05
C CYS A 120 16.58 -18.83 -4.12
N PHE A 121 17.73 -18.26 -3.75
CA PHE A 121 18.86 -18.12 -4.66
C PHE A 121 19.38 -19.47 -5.14
N GLN A 122 19.53 -20.42 -4.21
CA GLN A 122 19.94 -21.79 -4.51
C GLN A 122 18.95 -22.49 -5.46
N ALA A 123 17.65 -22.30 -5.22
CA ALA A 123 16.59 -22.92 -6.03
C ALA A 123 16.46 -22.31 -7.43
N MET A 124 16.59 -20.98 -7.55
CA MET A 124 16.46 -20.28 -8.84
C MET A 124 17.70 -20.39 -9.71
N HIS A 125 18.89 -20.23 -9.10
CA HIS A 125 20.17 -20.13 -9.81
C HIS A 125 21.25 -21.04 -9.20
N PRO A 126 21.08 -22.38 -9.24
CA PRO A 126 21.94 -23.33 -8.53
C PRO A 126 23.42 -23.26 -8.95
N HIS A 127 23.70 -22.99 -10.22
CA HIS A 127 25.08 -22.86 -10.71
C HIS A 127 25.77 -21.59 -10.20
N ARG A 128 25.08 -20.44 -10.26
CA ARG A 128 25.61 -19.16 -9.75
C ARG A 128 25.85 -19.23 -8.25
N TYR A 129 24.88 -19.81 -7.55
CA TYR A 129 24.96 -20.08 -6.12
C TYR A 129 26.22 -20.88 -5.76
N ARG A 130 26.47 -22.00 -6.47
CA ARG A 130 27.63 -22.86 -6.24
C ARG A 130 28.95 -22.13 -6.48
N VAL A 131 29.08 -21.40 -7.59
CA VAL A 131 30.30 -20.66 -7.94
C VAL A 131 30.60 -19.58 -6.89
N LEU A 132 29.60 -18.79 -6.50
CA LEU A 132 29.79 -17.75 -5.49
C LEU A 132 30.13 -18.34 -4.12
N ARG A 133 29.47 -19.43 -3.71
CA ARG A 133 29.80 -20.11 -2.46
C ARG A 133 31.23 -20.62 -2.46
N MET A 134 31.67 -21.28 -3.53
CA MET A 134 33.06 -21.74 -3.66
C MET A 134 34.08 -20.60 -3.62
N ALA A 135 33.78 -19.46 -4.27
CA ALA A 135 34.65 -18.28 -4.25
C ALA A 135 34.79 -17.70 -2.84
N ILE A 136 33.70 -17.66 -2.07
CA ILE A 136 33.70 -17.20 -0.68
C ILE A 136 34.48 -18.17 0.21
N ASP A 137 34.26 -19.47 0.07
CA ASP A 137 34.93 -20.50 0.87
C ASP A 137 36.46 -20.46 0.66
N MET A 138 36.91 -20.30 -0.60
CA MET A 138 38.34 -20.12 -0.90
C MET A 138 38.90 -18.83 -0.30
N ALA A 139 38.17 -17.72 -0.39
CA ALA A 139 38.61 -16.44 0.15
C ALA A 139 38.61 -16.40 1.69
N ARG A 140 37.78 -17.21 2.35
CA ARG A 140 37.70 -17.33 3.81
C ARG A 140 39.01 -17.88 4.38
N GLY A 141 39.55 -18.96 3.79
CA GLY A 141 40.77 -19.60 4.29
C GLY A 141 42.00 -18.68 4.30
N THR A 142 42.18 -17.85 3.27
CA THR A 142 43.37 -16.98 3.15
C THR A 142 43.33 -15.74 4.05
N ARG A 143 42.17 -15.36 4.61
CA ARG A 143 41.98 -14.04 5.24
C ARG A 143 41.22 -14.06 6.58
N GLN A 144 41.05 -15.24 7.19
CA GLN A 144 40.55 -15.37 8.57
C GLN A 144 41.42 -14.61 9.56
N ASP A 145 42.74 -14.64 9.39
CA ASP A 145 43.70 -13.92 10.26
C ASP A 145 43.50 -12.40 10.23
N LEU A 146 43.10 -11.84 9.08
CA LEU A 146 42.83 -10.41 8.97
C LEU A 146 41.56 -10.03 9.74
N ILE A 147 40.53 -10.87 9.69
CA ILE A 147 39.26 -10.64 10.37
C ILE A 147 39.44 -10.74 11.88
N SER A 148 40.20 -11.73 12.35
CA SER A 148 40.53 -11.86 13.78
C SER A 148 41.39 -10.69 14.26
N THR A 149 42.37 -10.25 13.47
CA THR A 149 43.20 -9.08 13.79
C THR A 149 42.35 -7.82 13.95
N ILE A 150 41.48 -7.50 12.97
CA ILE A 150 40.60 -6.32 13.04
C ILE A 150 39.62 -6.43 14.23
N SER A 151 39.06 -7.61 14.48
CA SER A 151 38.16 -7.81 15.63
C SER A 151 38.89 -7.57 16.95
N HIS A 152 40.14 -8.01 17.06
CA HIS A 152 40.97 -7.80 18.23
C HIS A 152 41.39 -6.34 18.41
N GLU A 153 41.76 -5.64 17.33
CA GLU A 153 42.04 -4.20 17.35
C GLU A 153 40.83 -3.39 17.85
N ILE A 154 39.64 -3.71 17.32
CA ILE A 154 38.39 -3.07 17.74
C ILE A 154 38.09 -3.37 19.23
N GLN A 155 38.21 -4.63 19.66
CA GLN A 155 37.97 -5.02 21.05
C GLN A 155 38.94 -4.33 22.01
N SER A 156 40.25 -4.33 21.71
CA SER A 156 41.27 -3.68 22.53
C SER A 156 40.99 -2.18 22.71
N ARG A 157 40.52 -1.48 21.67
CA ARG A 157 40.13 -0.07 21.79
C ARG A 157 38.90 0.16 22.66
N LEU A 158 37.94 -0.76 22.66
CA LEU A 158 36.79 -0.68 23.55
C LEU A 158 37.21 -0.89 25.00
N ASP A 159 38.09 -1.88 25.24
CA ASP A 159 38.60 -2.21 26.58
C ASP A 159 39.43 -1.05 27.15
N GLU A 160 40.31 -0.43 26.37
CA GLU A 160 41.07 0.78 26.74
C GLU A 160 40.17 1.96 27.10
N ALA A 161 39.03 2.10 26.43
CA ALA A 161 38.04 3.15 26.69
C ALA A 161 37.09 2.81 27.86
N GLY A 162 37.24 1.64 28.47
CA GLY A 162 36.38 1.14 29.54
C GLY A 162 34.95 0.81 29.09
N ILE A 163 34.76 0.51 27.80
CA ILE A 163 33.46 0.19 27.21
C ILE A 163 33.31 -1.33 27.15
N LYS A 164 32.43 -1.89 27.97
CA LYS A 164 32.08 -3.31 27.92
C LYS A 164 31.24 -3.61 26.68
N GLY A 165 31.68 -4.57 25.88
CA GLY A 165 30.96 -5.03 24.70
C GLY A 165 31.64 -6.22 24.03
N ARG A 166 30.90 -6.89 23.16
CA ARG A 166 31.38 -8.00 22.34
C ARG A 166 31.54 -7.57 20.88
N VAL A 167 32.65 -7.96 20.28
CA VAL A 167 32.98 -7.67 18.88
C VAL A 167 33.10 -8.98 18.11
N TYR A 168 32.41 -9.08 16.98
CA TYR A 168 32.54 -10.24 16.09
C TYR A 168 32.32 -9.89 14.62
N GLY A 169 32.99 -10.64 13.75
CA GLY A 169 32.78 -10.57 12.31
C GLY A 169 31.48 -11.28 11.91
N ARG A 170 30.63 -10.59 11.15
CA ARG A 170 29.44 -11.15 10.50
C ARG A 170 29.66 -11.23 8.99
N GLU A 171 29.30 -12.36 8.43
CA GLU A 171 29.25 -12.54 6.98
C GLU A 171 27.96 -11.96 6.39
N LYS A 172 28.10 -11.25 5.28
CA LYS A 172 26.96 -10.84 4.46
C LYS A 172 26.38 -12.06 3.75
N HIS A 173 25.05 -12.11 3.70
CA HIS A 173 24.30 -13.18 3.04
C HIS A 173 24.58 -13.23 1.54
N LEU A 174 24.56 -14.45 0.98
CA LEU A 174 25.03 -14.70 -0.39
C LEU A 174 24.15 -14.01 -1.42
N TYR A 175 22.82 -14.06 -1.19
CA TYR A 175 21.86 -13.41 -2.05
C TYR A 175 22.06 -11.89 -2.11
N SER A 176 22.28 -11.23 -0.96
CA SER A 176 22.53 -9.79 -0.92
C SER A 176 23.82 -9.40 -1.65
N LEU A 177 24.86 -10.23 -1.61
CA LEU A 177 26.08 -10.03 -2.39
C LEU A 177 25.78 -10.15 -3.89
N TYR A 178 25.05 -11.19 -4.30
CA TYR A 178 24.65 -11.41 -5.68
C TYR A 178 23.83 -10.24 -6.25
N GLU A 179 22.86 -9.71 -5.50
CA GLU A 179 22.07 -8.54 -5.93
C GLU A 179 22.95 -7.30 -6.10
N LYS A 180 23.86 -7.02 -5.15
CA LYS A 180 24.78 -5.88 -5.24
C LYS A 180 25.68 -5.97 -6.48
N MET A 181 26.21 -7.17 -6.76
CA MET A 181 27.02 -7.42 -7.96
C MET A 181 26.20 -7.16 -9.23
N ARG A 182 24.94 -7.63 -9.26
CA ARG A 182 24.05 -7.45 -10.42
C ARG A 182 23.65 -6.00 -10.67
N GLN A 183 23.41 -5.23 -9.61
CA GLN A 183 22.94 -3.84 -9.73
C GLN A 183 24.06 -2.85 -10.06
N ARG A 184 25.30 -3.12 -9.65
CA ARG A 184 26.42 -2.17 -9.78
C ARG A 184 27.47 -2.55 -10.82
N ASP A 185 27.26 -3.66 -11.53
CA ASP A 185 28.25 -4.27 -12.44
C ASP A 185 29.65 -4.38 -11.80
N GLN A 186 29.67 -4.69 -10.50
CA GLN A 186 30.89 -4.73 -9.70
C GLN A 186 31.43 -6.16 -9.66
N HIS A 187 32.71 -6.31 -10.05
CA HIS A 187 33.44 -7.55 -9.81
C HIS A 187 33.78 -7.71 -8.32
N PHE A 188 33.91 -8.95 -7.91
CA PHE A 188 34.34 -9.32 -6.57
C PHE A 188 35.83 -8.99 -6.38
N HIS A 189 36.16 -7.94 -5.62
CA HIS A 189 37.56 -7.50 -5.45
C HIS A 189 38.17 -7.88 -4.08
N SER A 190 37.39 -7.95 -2.98
CA SER A 190 37.95 -8.21 -1.64
C SER A 190 37.04 -9.02 -0.71
N ILE A 191 37.64 -9.82 0.19
CA ILE A 191 36.92 -10.52 1.28
C ILE A 191 36.23 -9.54 2.23
N LEU A 192 36.77 -8.32 2.38
CA LEU A 192 36.23 -7.31 3.28
C LEU A 192 34.95 -6.66 2.72
N ASP A 193 34.63 -6.91 1.44
CA ASP A 193 33.30 -6.61 0.92
C ASP A 193 32.24 -7.61 1.40
N ILE A 194 32.65 -8.78 1.92
CA ILE A 194 31.78 -9.85 2.46
C ILE A 194 31.56 -9.69 3.96
N TYR A 195 32.56 -9.24 4.71
CA TYR A 195 32.45 -9.13 6.16
C TYR A 195 32.02 -7.73 6.60
N ALA A 196 31.22 -7.68 7.66
CA ALA A 196 30.97 -6.49 8.46
C ALA A 196 31.23 -6.85 9.92
N PHE A 197 31.71 -5.90 10.70
CA PHE A 197 31.96 -6.12 12.13
C PHE A 197 30.76 -5.63 12.93
N ARG A 198 30.36 -6.42 13.92
CA ARG A 198 29.30 -6.04 14.85
C ARG A 198 29.91 -5.81 16.22
N VAL A 199 29.53 -4.68 16.82
CA VAL A 199 29.88 -4.27 18.17
C VAL A 199 28.59 -4.20 18.95
N VAL A 200 28.45 -5.07 19.95
CA VAL A 200 27.27 -5.08 20.84
C VAL A 200 27.71 -4.61 22.21
N VAL A 201 27.06 -3.56 22.72
CA VAL A 201 27.38 -2.90 23.98
C VAL A 201 26.20 -2.93 24.95
N GLU A 202 26.43 -2.59 26.21
CA GLU A 202 25.39 -2.68 27.25
C GLU A 202 24.31 -1.59 27.12
N ASN A 203 24.66 -0.36 26.74
CA ASN A 203 23.73 0.77 26.79
C ASN A 203 23.87 1.72 25.59
N LEU A 204 22.91 2.65 25.49
CA LEU A 204 22.82 3.61 24.40
C LEU A 204 24.02 4.60 24.37
N ASP A 205 24.45 5.09 25.53
CA ASP A 205 25.60 5.99 25.63
C ASP A 205 26.87 5.34 25.07
N ASN A 206 27.09 4.08 25.42
CA ASN A 206 28.21 3.28 24.93
C ASN A 206 28.16 3.06 23.42
N CYS A 207 27.00 3.10 22.77
CA CYS A 207 26.92 3.01 21.30
C CYS A 207 27.60 4.22 20.65
N TYR A 208 27.31 5.43 21.13
CA TYR A 208 27.90 6.66 20.60
C TYR A 208 29.36 6.82 21.03
N ARG A 209 29.72 6.42 22.25
CA ARG A 209 31.13 6.38 22.68
C ARG A 209 31.94 5.41 21.83
N ALA A 210 31.42 4.21 21.56
CA ALA A 210 32.06 3.23 20.69
C ALA A 210 32.22 3.78 19.26
N LEU A 211 31.24 4.50 18.72
CA LEU A 211 31.35 5.16 17.41
C LEU A 211 32.56 6.11 17.36
N GLY A 212 32.73 6.93 18.41
CA GLY A 212 33.89 7.80 18.56
C GLY A 212 35.22 7.05 18.59
N GLN A 213 35.29 5.93 19.34
CA GLN A 213 36.48 5.08 19.38
C GLN A 213 36.78 4.44 18.01
N MET A 214 35.75 4.04 17.26
CA MET A 214 35.92 3.48 15.91
C MET A 214 36.51 4.52 14.95
N HIS A 215 36.04 5.77 15.01
CA HIS A 215 36.56 6.87 14.17
C HIS A 215 37.95 7.35 14.60
N ALA A 216 38.34 7.12 15.85
CA ALA A 216 39.71 7.33 16.32
C ALA A 216 40.66 6.23 15.80
N LEU A 217 40.19 4.99 15.69
CA LEU A 217 40.96 3.85 15.19
C LEU A 217 41.12 3.89 13.66
N TYR A 218 40.03 4.16 12.93
CA TYR A 218 40.02 4.17 11.46
C TYR A 218 39.35 5.44 10.92
N LYS A 219 39.85 5.93 9.79
CA LYS A 219 39.31 7.16 9.17
C LYS A 219 37.92 6.90 8.59
N PRO A 220 36.86 7.64 9.00
CA PRO A 220 35.53 7.46 8.46
C PRO A 220 35.42 7.96 7.02
N ARG A 221 34.61 7.27 6.21
CA ARG A 221 34.26 7.73 4.86
C ARG A 221 33.17 8.80 4.96
N PRO A 222 33.33 9.95 4.29
CA PRO A 222 32.29 10.99 4.26
C PRO A 222 30.94 10.42 3.81
N TYR A 223 29.86 10.88 4.44
CA TYR A 223 28.47 10.50 4.13
C TYR A 223 28.13 9.01 4.28
N LYS A 224 28.97 8.22 4.96
CA LYS A 224 28.75 6.79 5.21
C LYS A 224 28.49 6.45 6.68
N ILE A 225 28.09 7.44 7.46
CA ILE A 225 27.60 7.25 8.83
C ILE A 225 26.07 7.30 8.76
N ARG A 226 25.40 6.32 9.37
CA ARG A 226 23.94 6.27 9.46
C ARG A 226 23.54 5.97 10.88
N ASP A 227 22.74 6.84 11.46
CA ASP A 227 22.21 6.68 12.81
C ASP A 227 20.78 6.13 12.76
N TYR A 228 20.67 4.80 12.73
CA TYR A 228 19.36 4.15 12.84
C TYR A 228 18.89 4.01 14.29
N ILE A 229 19.64 4.49 15.28
CA ILE A 229 19.15 4.53 16.65
C ILE A 229 18.23 5.75 16.82
N ALA A 230 18.69 6.91 16.37
CA ALA A 230 17.91 8.15 16.37
C ALA A 230 16.76 8.12 15.37
N VAL A 231 16.97 7.51 14.19
CA VAL A 231 15.93 7.33 13.15
C VAL A 231 15.80 5.83 12.82
N PRO A 232 15.05 5.07 13.64
CA PRO A 232 14.83 3.64 13.43
C PRO A 232 14.23 3.34 12.07
N LYS A 233 14.58 2.18 11.50
CA LYS A 233 13.91 1.70 10.31
C LYS A 233 12.45 1.34 10.59
N THR A 234 11.72 1.13 9.52
CA THR A 234 10.27 0.84 9.52
C THR A 234 9.95 -0.50 10.18
N ASN A 235 10.82 -1.49 9.97
CA ASN A 235 10.80 -2.77 10.66
C ASN A 235 11.32 -2.74 12.11
N GLY A 236 11.58 -1.55 12.67
CA GLY A 236 12.08 -1.38 14.03
C GLY A 236 13.58 -1.59 14.19
N TYR A 237 14.33 -1.80 13.11
CA TYR A 237 15.78 -1.99 13.18
C TYR A 237 16.49 -0.73 13.68
N GLN A 238 17.34 -0.92 14.69
CA GLN A 238 18.17 0.12 15.30
C GLN A 238 19.64 -0.31 15.35
N SER A 239 20.54 0.57 14.89
CA SER A 239 21.99 0.41 14.95
C SER A 239 22.69 1.66 14.38
N LEU A 240 23.89 1.97 14.87
CA LEU A 240 24.80 2.91 14.20
C LEU A 240 25.61 2.17 13.15
N HIS A 241 25.57 2.64 11.91
CA HIS A 241 26.38 2.08 10.82
C HIS A 241 27.45 3.09 10.43
N THR A 242 28.69 2.62 10.34
CA THR A 242 29.81 3.44 9.86
C THR A 242 30.67 2.64 8.88
N SER A 243 31.08 3.28 7.79
CA SER A 243 32.08 2.75 6.88
C SER A 243 33.36 3.56 7.00
N MET A 244 34.47 2.88 7.22
CA MET A 244 35.78 3.46 7.48
C MET A 244 36.82 2.85 6.55
N ILE A 245 37.99 3.47 6.48
CA ILE A 245 39.13 2.96 5.72
C ILE A 245 40.17 2.47 6.72
N GLY A 246 40.42 1.16 6.71
CA GLY A 246 41.44 0.52 7.53
C GLY A 246 42.83 0.58 6.91
N HIS A 247 43.77 -0.11 7.56
CA HIS A 247 45.15 -0.27 7.09
C HIS A 247 45.18 -0.80 5.65
N LYS A 248 46.10 -0.28 4.81
CA LYS A 248 46.25 -0.62 3.38
C LYS A 248 45.04 -0.25 2.49
N GLY A 249 44.19 0.68 2.94
CA GLY A 249 43.10 1.23 2.13
C GLY A 249 41.84 0.36 2.06
N VAL A 250 41.74 -0.66 2.90
CA VAL A 250 40.63 -1.62 2.83
C VAL A 250 39.39 -1.08 3.55
N PRO A 251 38.18 -1.14 2.95
CA PRO A 251 36.97 -0.69 3.61
C PRO A 251 36.60 -1.59 4.79
N ILE A 252 36.25 -0.98 5.92
CA ILE A 252 35.76 -1.65 7.14
C ILE A 252 34.36 -1.11 7.43
N GLU A 253 33.37 -1.98 7.47
CA GLU A 253 32.00 -1.64 7.87
C GLU A 253 31.75 -2.12 9.29
N VAL A 254 31.34 -1.21 10.18
CA VAL A 254 31.04 -1.51 11.59
C VAL A 254 29.58 -1.16 11.90
N GLN A 255 28.90 -2.06 12.60
CA GLN A 255 27.54 -1.91 13.12
C GLN A 255 27.60 -1.93 14.64
N ILE A 256 27.12 -0.86 15.28
CA ILE A 256 27.14 -0.69 16.73
C ILE A 256 25.71 -0.66 17.25
N ARG A 257 25.42 -1.40 18.33
CA ARG A 257 24.09 -1.45 18.93
C ARG A 257 24.10 -2.05 20.34
N THR A 258 22.99 -1.96 21.05
CA THR A 258 22.83 -2.62 22.36
C THR A 258 22.44 -4.09 22.23
N GLU A 259 22.51 -4.86 23.32
CA GLU A 259 22.02 -6.24 23.36
C GLU A 259 20.52 -6.34 23.00
N ASP A 260 19.69 -5.45 23.54
CA ASP A 260 18.25 -5.40 23.20
C ASP A 260 18.02 -5.12 21.71
N MET A 261 18.79 -4.19 21.12
CA MET A 261 18.74 -3.89 19.69
C MET A 261 19.26 -5.04 18.83
N ASP A 262 20.25 -5.81 19.32
CA ASP A 262 20.77 -6.99 18.63
C ASP A 262 19.70 -8.09 18.58
N LEU A 263 19.07 -8.39 19.73
CA LEU A 263 17.97 -9.35 19.84
C LEU A 263 16.78 -8.94 18.96
N MET A 264 16.40 -7.66 19.01
CA MET A 264 15.32 -7.12 18.19
C MET A 264 15.62 -7.21 16.70
N ALA A 265 16.86 -6.95 16.28
CA ALA A 265 17.25 -7.04 14.88
C ALA A 265 17.32 -8.48 14.36
N GLU A 266 17.48 -9.48 15.23
CA GLU A 266 17.51 -10.89 14.84
C GLU A 266 16.11 -11.51 14.84
N LEU A 267 15.32 -11.27 15.89
CA LEU A 267 14.02 -11.92 16.08
C LEU A 267 12.82 -11.05 15.68
N GLY A 268 13.01 -9.75 15.43
CA GLY A 268 11.95 -8.85 15.03
C GLY A 268 10.81 -8.80 16.04
N VAL A 269 9.57 -8.77 15.54
CA VAL A 269 8.35 -8.80 16.37
C VAL A 269 8.29 -10.01 17.32
N ALA A 270 9.01 -11.11 17.03
CA ALA A 270 9.04 -12.31 17.88
C ALA A 270 9.88 -12.15 19.16
N ALA A 271 10.83 -11.20 19.22
CA ALA A 271 11.69 -10.99 20.40
C ALA A 271 10.89 -10.58 21.65
N HIS A 272 9.85 -9.77 21.48
CA HIS A 272 9.11 -9.17 22.59
C HIS A 272 7.85 -9.93 23.01
N TRP A 273 7.38 -10.89 22.21
CA TRP A 273 6.26 -11.74 22.62
C TRP A 273 6.61 -12.66 23.79
N ARG A 274 7.90 -12.94 23.99
CA ARG A 274 8.40 -13.81 25.06
C ARG A 274 8.28 -13.19 26.46
N TYR A 275 7.91 -11.90 26.59
CA TYR A 275 8.05 -11.15 27.85
C TYR A 275 6.86 -10.31 28.34
N THR A 276 5.71 -10.30 27.67
CA THR A 276 4.57 -9.47 28.14
C THR A 276 3.23 -10.16 27.93
N GLU A 277 2.67 -10.71 29.01
CA GLU A 277 1.24 -11.02 29.15
C GLU A 277 0.41 -9.74 29.40
N ASP A 278 1.05 -8.60 29.70
CA ASP A 278 0.38 -7.32 29.90
C ASP A 278 0.26 -6.52 28.59
N GLN A 279 -0.99 -6.29 28.18
CA GLN A 279 -1.37 -5.49 26.99
C GLN A 279 -0.99 -4.00 27.09
N ALA A 280 -0.60 -3.50 28.27
CA ALA A 280 -0.29 -2.09 28.51
C ALA A 280 1.09 -1.66 27.96
N THR A 281 1.97 -2.61 27.63
CA THR A 281 3.36 -2.37 27.19
C THR A 281 3.63 -2.94 25.80
N ALA A 282 2.68 -2.81 24.87
CA ALA A 282 2.95 -3.11 23.47
C ALA A 282 4.07 -2.21 22.93
N THR A 283 5.20 -2.80 22.56
CA THR A 283 6.37 -2.05 22.10
C THR A 283 6.10 -1.34 20.77
N SER A 284 6.84 -0.25 20.50
CA SER A 284 6.72 0.56 19.27
C SER A 284 6.72 -0.26 17.98
N VAL A 285 7.41 -1.42 17.93
CA VAL A 285 7.48 -2.27 16.74
C VAL A 285 6.23 -3.13 16.54
N GLN A 286 5.61 -3.62 17.62
CA GLN A 286 4.32 -4.30 17.55
C GLN A 286 3.23 -3.31 17.11
N GLN A 287 3.26 -2.09 17.66
CA GLN A 287 2.34 -1.02 17.26
C GLN A 287 2.51 -0.63 15.79
N LYS A 288 3.75 -0.49 15.30
CA LYS A 288 4.04 -0.23 13.88
C LYS A 288 3.56 -1.38 12.97
N ALA A 289 3.83 -2.64 13.35
CA ALA A 289 3.37 -3.79 12.59
C ALA A 289 1.83 -3.86 12.56
N GLN A 290 1.15 -3.59 13.67
CA GLN A 290 -0.31 -3.51 13.72
C GLN A 290 -0.86 -2.33 12.91
N GLN A 291 -0.23 -1.16 12.97
CA GLN A 291 -0.63 0.02 12.22
C GLN A 291 -0.50 -0.21 10.71
N TRP A 292 0.57 -0.90 10.30
CA TRP A 292 0.75 -1.36 8.94
C TRP A 292 -0.31 -2.40 8.53
N LEU A 293 -0.61 -3.38 9.39
CA LEU A 293 -1.70 -4.32 9.10
C LEU A 293 -3.05 -3.61 8.94
N ARG A 294 -3.33 -2.58 9.73
CA ARG A 294 -4.54 -1.75 9.59
C ARG A 294 -4.58 -0.98 8.28
N SER A 295 -3.46 -0.43 7.81
CA SER A 295 -3.42 0.28 6.52
C SER A 295 -3.74 -0.65 5.34
N ILE A 296 -3.39 -1.94 5.43
CA ILE A 296 -3.78 -2.93 4.42
C ILE A 296 -5.30 -3.17 4.40
N VAL A 297 -5.96 -3.17 5.56
CA VAL A 297 -7.42 -3.27 5.64
C VAL A 297 -8.09 -2.05 5.01
N GLU A 298 -7.57 -0.85 5.27
CA GLU A 298 -8.06 0.39 4.62
C GLU A 298 -7.89 0.32 3.09
N LEU A 299 -6.73 -0.16 2.61
CA LEU A 299 -6.50 -0.36 1.18
C LEU A 299 -7.51 -1.32 0.57
N GLN A 300 -7.87 -2.39 1.28
CA GLN A 300 -8.88 -3.35 0.81
C GLN A 300 -10.25 -2.69 0.65
N GLN A 301 -10.70 -1.89 1.61
CA GLN A 301 -11.99 -1.19 1.52
C GLN A 301 -12.05 -0.23 0.33
N SER A 302 -10.90 0.31 -0.08
CA SER A 302 -10.78 1.21 -1.23
C SER A 302 -10.54 0.52 -2.58
N ALA A 303 -10.04 -0.71 -2.60
CA ALA A 303 -9.65 -1.42 -3.82
C ALA A 303 -10.84 -2.16 -4.45
N GLY A 304 -11.20 -1.81 -5.68
CA GLY A 304 -12.29 -2.47 -6.40
C GLY A 304 -11.97 -3.90 -6.87
N ASN A 305 -10.68 -4.23 -7.11
CA ASN A 305 -10.24 -5.49 -7.71
C ASN A 305 -9.12 -6.18 -6.90
N SER A 306 -9.18 -7.52 -6.74
CA SER A 306 -8.19 -8.32 -5.98
C SER A 306 -6.76 -8.22 -6.53
N ASN A 307 -6.55 -8.05 -7.84
CA ASN A 307 -5.22 -7.90 -8.43
C ASN A 307 -4.58 -6.55 -8.10
N GLU A 308 -5.35 -5.46 -8.17
CA GLU A 308 -4.90 -4.11 -7.83
C GLU A 308 -4.52 -4.03 -6.35
N PHE A 309 -5.28 -4.71 -5.48
CA PHE A 309 -4.93 -4.86 -4.08
C PHE A 309 -3.55 -5.49 -3.88
N ILE A 310 -3.24 -6.59 -4.59
CA ILE A 310 -1.93 -7.24 -4.47
C ILE A 310 -0.81 -6.37 -4.99
N GLU A 311 -0.99 -5.69 -6.13
CA GLU A 311 0.05 -4.79 -6.64
C GLU A 311 0.34 -3.63 -5.69
N ASN A 312 -0.70 -3.05 -5.09
CA ASN A 312 -0.55 -2.00 -4.07
C ASN A 312 0.19 -2.52 -2.84
N VAL A 313 -0.23 -3.67 -2.32
CA VAL A 313 0.40 -4.31 -1.17
C VAL A 313 1.85 -4.67 -1.48
N LYS A 314 2.14 -5.24 -2.66
CA LYS A 314 3.51 -5.50 -3.14
C LYS A 314 4.34 -4.21 -3.17
N SER A 315 3.84 -3.13 -3.76
CA SER A 315 4.55 -1.85 -3.82
C SER A 315 4.92 -1.33 -2.43
N ASP A 316 4.05 -1.53 -1.44
CA ASP A 316 4.29 -1.18 -0.04
C ASP A 316 5.30 -2.12 0.64
N PHE A 317 5.33 -3.40 0.26
CA PHE A 317 6.31 -4.38 0.76
C PHE A 317 7.74 -4.17 0.23
N PHE A 318 7.89 -3.73 -1.02
CA PHE A 318 9.18 -3.72 -1.73
C PHE A 318 9.91 -2.38 -1.71
N SER A 319 9.29 -1.31 -1.24
CA SER A 319 9.93 0.01 -1.24
C SER A 319 10.83 0.16 -0.02
N ASP A 320 12.11 0.49 -0.26
CA ASP A 320 12.96 1.07 0.79
C ASP A 320 12.32 2.37 1.25
N ASP A 321 12.23 2.66 2.55
CA ASP A 321 11.57 3.88 3.00
C ASP A 321 12.57 5.06 3.07
N ILE A 322 12.13 6.24 2.65
CA ILE A 322 12.82 7.53 2.84
C ILE A 322 12.18 8.28 4.00
N TYR A 323 13.01 9.02 4.73
CA TYR A 323 12.58 9.86 5.84
C TYR A 323 12.72 11.32 5.45
N VAL A 324 11.61 12.04 5.42
CA VAL A 324 11.57 13.47 5.08
C VAL A 324 11.02 14.27 6.25
N PHE A 325 11.46 15.52 6.37
CA PHE A 325 11.09 16.40 7.46
C PHE A 325 9.97 17.34 7.03
N THR A 326 9.00 17.55 7.92
CA THR A 326 8.12 18.72 7.86
C THR A 326 8.90 19.98 8.26
N PRO A 327 8.43 21.19 7.92
CA PRO A 327 9.08 22.44 8.36
C PRO A 327 9.10 22.61 9.88
N LYS A 328 8.21 21.89 10.60
CA LYS A 328 8.14 21.85 12.07
C LYS A 328 9.08 20.80 12.70
N GLY A 329 9.87 20.08 11.91
CA GLY A 329 10.80 19.06 12.38
C GLY A 329 10.20 17.67 12.61
N ARG A 330 8.89 17.47 12.38
CA ARG A 330 8.30 16.12 12.40
C ARG A 330 8.82 15.29 11.22
N ILE A 331 9.19 14.04 11.48
CA ILE A 331 9.60 13.07 10.46
C ILE A 331 8.35 12.41 9.85
N VAL A 332 8.33 12.33 8.52
CA VAL A 332 7.34 11.59 7.73
C VAL A 332 8.07 10.53 6.93
N GLU A 333 7.57 9.31 7.02
CA GLU A 333 8.06 8.13 6.33
C GLU A 333 7.32 7.96 5.01
N LEU A 334 8.06 7.75 3.93
CA LEU A 334 7.51 7.58 2.58
C LEU A 334 8.26 6.47 1.85
N PRO A 335 7.65 5.80 0.86
CA PRO A 335 8.36 4.82 0.04
C PRO A 335 9.46 5.48 -0.80
N ALA A 336 10.48 4.71 -1.17
CA ALA A 336 11.56 5.18 -2.04
C ALA A 336 11.00 5.68 -3.36
N ASN A 337 11.63 6.74 -3.86
CA ASN A 337 11.19 7.50 -5.02
C ASN A 337 9.86 8.25 -4.85
N ALA A 338 9.28 8.29 -3.64
CA ALA A 338 8.11 9.10 -3.35
C ALA A 338 8.33 10.57 -3.74
N THR A 339 7.26 11.20 -4.21
CA THR A 339 7.27 12.58 -4.69
C THR A 339 6.65 13.51 -3.65
N ALA A 340 6.65 14.82 -3.93
CA ALA A 340 6.01 15.79 -3.05
C ALA A 340 4.49 15.56 -2.89
N ILE A 341 3.84 14.97 -3.91
CA ILE A 341 2.42 14.57 -3.82
C ILE A 341 2.22 13.45 -2.79
N ASP A 342 3.12 12.46 -2.78
CA ASP A 342 3.08 11.39 -1.77
C ASP A 342 3.23 11.96 -0.36
N PHE A 343 4.15 12.90 -0.16
CA PHE A 343 4.30 13.63 1.11
C PHE A 343 3.01 14.38 1.50
N ALA A 344 2.41 15.12 0.56
CA ALA A 344 1.19 15.88 0.82
C ALA A 344 0.05 14.99 1.33
N TYR A 345 -0.22 13.86 0.65
CA TYR A 345 -1.27 12.90 1.04
C TYR A 345 -0.94 12.08 2.30
N ALA A 346 0.36 11.93 2.62
CA ALA A 346 0.82 11.35 3.88
C ALA A 346 0.55 12.28 5.07
N VAL A 347 0.74 13.59 4.89
CA VAL A 347 0.40 14.59 5.92
C VAL A 347 -1.11 14.71 6.10
N HIS A 348 -1.87 14.97 5.04
CA HIS A 348 -3.33 15.04 5.07
C HIS A 348 -3.95 14.95 3.67
N SER A 349 -5.16 14.37 3.54
CA SER A 349 -5.86 14.30 2.24
C SER A 349 -6.08 15.69 1.65
N ASP A 350 -6.63 16.62 2.43
CA ASP A 350 -6.90 18.00 1.99
C ASP A 350 -5.65 18.76 1.52
N ILE A 351 -4.48 18.48 2.10
CA ILE A 351 -3.21 19.08 1.68
C ILE A 351 -2.80 18.49 0.33
N GLY A 352 -2.97 17.18 0.15
CA GLY A 352 -2.80 16.50 -1.13
C GLY A 352 -3.71 17.08 -2.21
N ASP A 353 -5.01 17.18 -1.94
CA ASP A 353 -6.01 17.63 -2.91
C ASP A 353 -5.81 19.08 -3.35
N ARG A 354 -5.36 19.93 -2.42
CA ARG A 354 -5.10 21.35 -2.65
C ARG A 354 -3.67 21.66 -3.09
N CYS A 355 -2.84 20.65 -3.34
CA CYS A 355 -1.43 20.82 -3.68
C CYS A 355 -1.26 21.54 -5.03
N VAL A 356 -0.43 22.58 -5.05
CA VAL A 356 -0.07 23.34 -6.27
C VAL A 356 1.42 23.22 -6.57
N GLY A 357 2.24 23.16 -5.53
CA GLY A 357 3.69 23.14 -5.65
C GLY A 357 4.35 22.64 -4.38
N ALA A 358 5.66 22.44 -4.43
CA ALA A 358 6.46 22.03 -3.30
C ALA A 358 7.73 22.88 -3.19
N ILE A 359 8.18 23.08 -1.96
CA ILE A 359 9.47 23.67 -1.62
C ILE A 359 10.23 22.59 -0.86
N VAL A 360 11.45 22.28 -1.31
CA VAL A 360 12.32 21.30 -0.67
C VAL A 360 13.62 21.98 -0.32
N ASP A 361 14.02 21.88 0.95
CA ASP A 361 15.20 22.55 1.51
C ASP A 361 15.24 24.05 1.18
N ARG A 362 14.08 24.71 1.28
CA ARG A 362 13.84 26.14 0.99
C ARG A 362 13.95 26.54 -0.49
N ASN A 363 14.08 25.58 -1.41
CA ASN A 363 14.11 25.85 -2.85
C ASN A 363 12.85 25.31 -3.54
N PRO A 364 12.33 25.99 -4.59
CA PRO A 364 11.24 25.46 -5.40
C PRO A 364 11.59 24.08 -5.96
N TYR A 365 10.68 23.11 -5.81
CA TYR A 365 10.90 21.72 -6.19
C TYR A 365 9.76 21.20 -7.07
N PRO A 366 10.05 20.56 -8.22
CA PRO A 366 9.01 19.97 -9.05
C PRO A 366 8.24 18.88 -8.30
N ILE A 367 6.91 18.96 -8.30
CA ILE A 367 6.06 18.01 -7.56
C ILE A 367 6.16 16.57 -8.06
N SER A 368 6.65 16.36 -9.28
CA SER A 368 6.86 15.04 -9.89
C SER A 368 8.26 14.47 -9.65
N GLN A 369 9.19 15.28 -9.13
CA GLN A 369 10.55 14.83 -8.88
C GLN A 369 10.59 13.99 -7.59
N PRO A 370 11.32 12.86 -7.57
CA PRO A 370 11.49 12.04 -6.37
C PRO A 370 12.19 12.79 -5.24
N LEU A 371 11.71 12.62 -4.00
CA LEU A 371 12.31 13.13 -2.79
C LEU A 371 13.50 12.26 -2.34
N GLN A 372 14.41 12.86 -1.60
CA GLN A 372 15.55 12.20 -0.97
C GLN A 372 15.39 12.19 0.55
N SER A 373 15.91 11.14 1.19
CA SER A 373 15.90 11.07 2.65
C SER A 373 16.74 12.19 3.25
N GLY A 374 16.24 12.84 4.30
CA GLY A 374 16.90 13.95 4.97
C GLY A 374 16.39 15.33 4.56
N GLN A 375 15.63 15.43 3.47
CA GLN A 375 15.13 16.70 2.97
C GLN A 375 13.97 17.24 3.81
N THR A 376 13.87 18.57 3.90
CA THR A 376 12.72 19.26 4.50
C THR A 376 11.74 19.66 3.40
N VAL A 377 10.50 19.18 3.49
CA VAL A 377 9.46 19.36 2.46
C VAL A 377 8.35 20.26 2.99
N GLU A 378 8.04 21.29 2.23
CA GLU A 378 6.92 22.20 2.45
C GLU A 378 5.99 22.17 1.23
N ILE A 379 4.68 22.01 1.47
CA ILE A 379 3.68 21.92 0.41
C ILE A 379 2.94 23.26 0.28
N ILE A 380 2.92 23.79 -0.93
CA ILE A 380 2.16 24.99 -1.27
C ILE A 380 0.74 24.54 -1.63
N THR A 381 -0.25 25.01 -0.87
CA THR A 381 -1.66 24.69 -1.09
C THR A 381 -2.44 25.91 -1.58
N LYS A 382 -3.50 25.69 -2.38
CA LYS A 382 -4.43 26.75 -2.82
C LYS A 382 -5.88 26.28 -2.72
N GLN A 383 -6.76 27.16 -2.22
CA GLN A 383 -8.20 26.87 -2.17
C GLN A 383 -8.78 26.70 -3.58
N GLY A 384 -9.71 25.75 -3.73
CA GLY A 384 -10.35 25.43 -5.01
C GLY A 384 -9.49 24.62 -5.98
N LYS A 385 -8.23 24.30 -5.64
CA LYS A 385 -7.44 23.36 -6.43
C LYS A 385 -7.96 21.94 -6.23
N ARG A 386 -7.97 21.16 -7.31
CA ARG A 386 -8.40 19.77 -7.37
C ARG A 386 -7.25 18.89 -7.88
N PRO A 387 -7.24 17.59 -7.51
CA PRO A 387 -6.27 16.63 -8.03
C PRO A 387 -6.30 16.54 -9.55
N SER A 388 -5.14 16.32 -10.16
CA SER A 388 -5.03 16.07 -11.61
C SER A 388 -4.84 14.58 -11.87
N PRO A 389 -5.45 14.01 -12.93
CA PRO A 389 -5.18 12.65 -13.38
C PRO A 389 -3.69 12.37 -13.63
N SER A 390 -2.94 13.39 -14.07
CA SER A 390 -1.50 13.30 -14.33
C SER A 390 -0.67 12.90 -13.09
N TRP A 391 -1.19 13.15 -11.88
CA TRP A 391 -0.50 12.80 -10.63
C TRP A 391 -0.36 11.30 -10.43
N LEU A 392 -1.26 10.49 -11.00
CA LEU A 392 -1.16 9.03 -10.93
C LEU A 392 0.07 8.47 -11.64
N ASN A 393 0.67 9.23 -12.58
CA ASN A 393 1.84 8.80 -13.34
C ASN A 393 3.13 8.81 -12.51
N PHE A 394 3.20 9.67 -11.49
CA PHE A 394 4.41 9.87 -10.70
C PHE A 394 4.21 9.71 -9.19
N ALA A 395 2.97 9.69 -8.69
CA ALA A 395 2.70 9.25 -7.33
C ALA A 395 3.18 7.81 -7.16
N VAL A 396 3.90 7.53 -6.08
CA VAL A 396 4.47 6.20 -5.82
C VAL A 396 3.62 5.44 -4.81
N SER A 397 3.22 6.11 -3.73
CA SER A 397 2.53 5.47 -2.60
C SER A 397 1.12 5.02 -2.97
N SER A 398 0.75 3.81 -2.54
CA SER A 398 -0.60 3.26 -2.75
C SER A 398 -1.67 4.10 -2.08
N ARG A 399 -1.35 4.70 -0.91
CA ARG A 399 -2.24 5.62 -0.21
C ARG A 399 -2.53 6.88 -1.03
N ALA A 400 -1.52 7.51 -1.62
CA ALA A 400 -1.75 8.68 -2.47
C ALA A 400 -2.55 8.30 -3.73
N LYS A 401 -2.17 7.22 -4.42
CA LYS A 401 -2.89 6.74 -5.61
C LYS A 401 -4.37 6.46 -5.33
N SER A 402 -4.66 5.75 -4.25
CA SER A 402 -6.04 5.42 -3.85
C SER A 402 -6.85 6.70 -3.56
N LYS A 403 -6.30 7.63 -2.78
CA LYS A 403 -6.96 8.91 -2.49
C LYS A 403 -7.17 9.78 -3.73
N ILE A 404 -6.18 9.86 -4.62
CA ILE A 404 -6.29 10.59 -5.89
C ILE A 404 -7.41 9.97 -6.75
N ARG A 405 -7.45 8.64 -6.89
CA ARG A 405 -8.52 7.95 -7.63
C ARG A 405 -9.90 8.21 -7.03
N ALA A 406 -10.02 8.14 -5.70
CA ALA A 406 -11.26 8.40 -5.00
C ALA A 406 -11.75 9.84 -5.22
N ALA A 407 -10.85 10.82 -5.13
CA ALA A 407 -11.16 12.22 -5.39
C ALA A 407 -11.56 12.47 -6.85
N LEU A 408 -10.84 11.89 -7.83
CA LEU A 408 -11.19 12.00 -9.24
C LEU A 408 -12.56 11.38 -9.55
N LYS A 409 -12.89 10.23 -8.95
CA LYS A 409 -14.20 9.60 -9.11
C LYS A 409 -15.33 10.45 -8.53
N HIS A 410 -15.11 11.09 -7.39
CA HIS A 410 -16.10 12.02 -6.82
C HIS A 410 -16.35 13.21 -7.75
N LEU A 411 -15.29 13.73 -8.39
CA LEU A 411 -15.40 14.82 -9.35
C LEU A 411 -16.18 14.42 -10.61
N GLU A 412 -15.95 13.22 -11.13
CA GLU A 412 -16.71 12.69 -12.27
C GLU A 412 -18.21 12.53 -11.93
N ILE A 413 -18.53 12.06 -10.71
CA ILE A 413 -19.92 11.93 -10.24
C ILE A 413 -20.57 13.31 -10.06
N ASP A 414 -19.86 14.26 -9.45
CA ASP A 414 -20.36 15.63 -9.28
C ASP A 414 -20.62 16.31 -10.63
N GLU A 415 -19.73 16.11 -11.60
CA GLU A 415 -19.89 16.62 -12.98
C GLU A 415 -21.08 15.97 -13.69
N GLN A 416 -21.29 14.66 -13.53
CA GLN A 416 -22.45 13.94 -14.10
C GLN A 416 -23.76 14.38 -13.44
N THR A 417 -23.77 14.58 -12.12
CA THR A 417 -24.96 15.04 -11.37
C THR A 417 -25.30 16.49 -11.72
N SER A 418 -24.30 17.32 -12.03
CA SER A 418 -24.49 18.70 -12.48
C SER A 418 -24.92 18.82 -13.95
N GLN A 419 -24.88 17.73 -14.72
CA GLN A 419 -25.24 17.66 -16.13
C GLN A 419 -26.58 16.96 -16.40
N GLU A 420 -27.30 16.48 -15.37
CA GLU A 420 -28.71 16.12 -15.56
C GLU A 420 -29.49 17.39 -15.94
N PRO A 421 -30.14 17.44 -17.12
CA PRO A 421 -30.93 18.59 -17.49
C PRO A 421 -32.06 18.75 -16.48
N GLU A 422 -32.23 19.97 -15.94
CA GLU A 422 -33.41 20.35 -15.16
C GLU A 422 -34.65 19.80 -15.87
N LYS A 423 -35.47 19.01 -15.15
CA LYS A 423 -36.78 18.59 -15.66
C LYS A 423 -37.49 19.87 -16.09
N PRO A 424 -38.00 19.96 -17.34
CA PRO A 424 -38.75 21.14 -17.73
C PRO A 424 -39.95 21.29 -16.79
N ASP A 425 -40.14 22.49 -16.23
CA ASP A 425 -41.25 22.83 -15.32
C ASP A 425 -42.64 22.56 -15.93
N HIS A 426 -42.69 22.33 -17.25
CA HIS A 426 -43.89 22.11 -18.03
C HIS A 426 -43.73 20.96 -19.03
N LEU A 427 -44.80 20.19 -19.22
CA LEU A 427 -44.98 19.17 -20.23
C LEU A 427 -45.74 19.77 -21.41
N ASP A 428 -45.17 19.72 -22.61
CA ASP A 428 -45.88 20.10 -23.83
C ASP A 428 -46.80 18.96 -24.29
N VAL A 429 -48.07 19.28 -24.51
CA VAL A 429 -49.12 18.32 -24.90
C VAL A 429 -49.91 18.85 -26.10
N ASP A 430 -50.08 18.00 -27.10
CA ASP A 430 -50.92 18.29 -28.26
C ASP A 430 -52.39 17.88 -27.97
N ILE A 431 -53.32 18.82 -28.19
CA ILE A 431 -54.77 18.62 -28.07
C ILE A 431 -55.47 18.94 -29.39
N GLU A 432 -56.50 18.17 -29.72
CA GLU A 432 -57.35 18.38 -30.88
C GLU A 432 -58.77 18.79 -30.42
N LEU A 433 -59.30 19.84 -31.02
CA LEU A 433 -60.63 20.36 -30.77
C LEU A 433 -61.45 20.40 -32.06
N GLU A 434 -62.74 20.11 -31.94
CA GLU A 434 -63.72 20.39 -32.99
C GLU A 434 -64.60 21.55 -32.54
N ILE A 435 -64.69 22.60 -33.37
CA ILE A 435 -65.39 23.85 -33.03
C ILE A 435 -66.37 24.23 -34.13
N LYS A 436 -67.45 24.91 -33.77
CA LYS A 436 -68.41 25.47 -34.74
C LYS A 436 -67.81 26.67 -35.47
N ASP A 437 -68.16 26.83 -36.75
CA ASP A 437 -67.82 28.03 -37.53
C ASP A 437 -68.65 29.24 -37.07
N GLN A 438 -68.20 29.90 -36.00
CA GLN A 438 -68.84 31.09 -35.43
C GLN A 438 -67.79 32.11 -34.98
N PRO A 439 -68.01 33.41 -35.22
CA PRO A 439 -67.11 34.46 -34.75
C PRO A 439 -66.90 34.40 -33.23
N GLY A 440 -65.63 34.46 -32.79
CA GLY A 440 -65.27 34.56 -31.36
C GLY A 440 -65.04 33.23 -30.62
N VAL A 441 -65.31 32.07 -31.23
CA VAL A 441 -65.08 30.76 -30.59
C VAL A 441 -63.60 30.50 -30.34
N LEU A 442 -62.73 30.78 -31.32
CA LEU A 442 -61.27 30.62 -31.18
C LEU A 442 -60.70 31.54 -30.08
N ALA A 443 -61.22 32.78 -29.97
CA ALA A 443 -60.82 33.72 -28.93
C ALA A 443 -61.27 33.26 -27.53
N SER A 444 -62.45 32.62 -27.44
CA SER A 444 -62.95 32.04 -26.19
C SER A 444 -62.08 30.85 -25.74
N LEU A 445 -61.58 30.06 -26.68
CA LEU A 445 -60.67 28.94 -26.42
C LEU A 445 -59.31 29.41 -25.90
N THR A 446 -58.68 30.38 -26.56
CA THR A 446 -57.38 30.89 -26.14
C THR A 446 -57.45 31.54 -24.76
N ASN A 447 -58.52 32.29 -24.48
CA ASN A 447 -58.76 32.86 -23.15
C ASN A 447 -58.99 31.79 -22.07
N ALA A 448 -59.72 30.72 -22.38
CA ALA A 448 -59.95 29.63 -21.44
C ALA A 448 -58.63 28.92 -21.05
N ILE A 449 -57.73 28.69 -22.01
CA ILE A 449 -56.42 28.08 -21.76
C ILE A 449 -55.52 29.03 -20.96
N ALA A 450 -55.47 30.31 -21.34
CA ALA A 450 -54.68 31.32 -20.61
C ALA A 450 -55.14 31.48 -19.16
N SER A 451 -56.46 31.44 -18.90
CA SER A 451 -57.01 31.54 -17.54
C SER A 451 -56.63 30.38 -16.60
N MET A 452 -56.15 29.28 -17.17
CA MET A 452 -55.68 28.10 -16.44
C MET A 452 -54.17 28.11 -16.20
N ASN A 453 -53.47 29.23 -16.44
CA ASN A 453 -52.00 29.30 -16.39
C ASN A 453 -51.32 28.26 -17.29
N SER A 454 -51.89 28.00 -18.47
CA SER A 454 -51.28 27.17 -19.51
C SER A 454 -50.85 28.04 -20.68
N ASN A 455 -49.60 27.87 -21.14
CA ASN A 455 -49.11 28.56 -22.34
C ASN A 455 -49.52 27.80 -23.61
N ILE A 456 -49.81 28.55 -24.68
CA ILE A 456 -50.13 28.00 -25.99
C ILE A 456 -48.90 28.14 -26.89
N GLY A 457 -48.32 27.02 -27.31
CA GLY A 457 -47.16 27.00 -28.20
C GLY A 457 -47.55 27.17 -29.67
N THR A 458 -48.46 26.34 -30.16
CA THR A 458 -48.91 26.37 -31.56
C THR A 458 -50.42 26.23 -31.65
N VAL A 459 -51.02 26.85 -32.67
CA VAL A 459 -52.45 26.74 -32.99
C VAL A 459 -52.58 26.56 -34.50
N GLU A 460 -53.09 25.43 -34.93
CA GLU A 460 -53.46 25.16 -36.32
C GLU A 460 -54.97 24.96 -36.41
N SER A 461 -55.62 25.65 -37.34
CA SER A 461 -57.05 25.47 -37.59
C SER A 461 -57.27 25.10 -39.05
N ARG A 462 -58.13 24.10 -39.30
CA ARG A 462 -58.51 23.65 -40.64
C ARG A 462 -60.02 23.42 -40.70
N PRO A 463 -60.70 23.80 -41.79
CA PRO A 463 -62.10 23.49 -41.95
C PRO A 463 -62.30 21.98 -42.05
N ASN A 464 -63.26 21.46 -41.30
CA ASN A 464 -63.75 20.10 -41.43
C ASN A 464 -64.92 20.12 -42.43
N GLY A 465 -64.99 19.15 -43.35
CA GLY A 465 -65.98 19.11 -44.44
C GLY A 465 -67.46 19.07 -44.02
N THR A 466 -67.72 19.11 -42.71
CA THR A 466 -69.02 19.12 -42.03
C THR A 466 -69.52 20.53 -41.66
N GLY A 467 -68.77 21.60 -41.97
CA GLY A 467 -69.12 22.98 -41.59
C GLY A 467 -68.62 23.40 -40.19
N ASN A 468 -67.76 22.58 -39.58
CA ASN A 468 -67.02 22.86 -38.35
C ASN A 468 -65.53 23.11 -38.67
N TYR A 469 -64.75 23.55 -37.70
CA TYR A 469 -63.27 23.61 -37.79
C TYR A 469 -62.64 22.60 -36.84
N GLN A 470 -61.58 21.93 -37.30
CA GLN A 470 -60.68 21.16 -36.46
C GLN A 470 -59.49 22.06 -36.07
N VAL A 471 -59.25 22.19 -34.77
CA VAL A 471 -58.16 22.99 -34.22
C VAL A 471 -57.20 22.07 -33.49
N LYS A 472 -55.92 22.08 -33.86
CA LYS A 472 -54.84 21.43 -33.11
C LYS A 472 -54.08 22.49 -32.33
N MET A 473 -53.90 22.28 -31.04
CA MET A 473 -53.16 23.20 -30.17
C MET A 473 -52.08 22.45 -29.39
N ARG A 474 -50.87 23.00 -29.34
CA ARG A 474 -49.84 22.56 -28.40
C ARG A 474 -49.91 23.44 -27.15
N ILE A 475 -50.11 22.83 -25.99
CA ILE A 475 -50.19 23.54 -24.71
C ILE A 475 -49.15 23.02 -23.71
N ALA A 476 -48.59 23.94 -22.92
CA ALA A 476 -47.69 23.61 -21.83
C ALA A 476 -48.48 23.45 -20.53
N VAL A 477 -48.41 22.27 -19.91
CA VAL A 477 -49.11 21.92 -18.67
C VAL A 477 -48.12 21.46 -17.60
N THR A 478 -48.45 21.65 -16.32
CA THR A 478 -47.54 21.28 -15.21
C THR A 478 -47.52 19.77 -14.94
N ASP A 479 -48.67 19.10 -15.09
CA ASP A 479 -48.82 17.65 -14.92
C ASP A 479 -50.08 17.13 -15.64
N ASN A 480 -50.32 15.81 -15.56
CA ASN A 480 -51.51 15.19 -16.15
C ASN A 480 -52.83 15.63 -15.49
N ALA A 481 -52.81 16.06 -14.21
CA ALA A 481 -54.00 16.52 -13.53
C ALA A 481 -54.44 17.90 -14.06
N HIS A 482 -53.48 18.81 -14.24
CA HIS A 482 -53.67 20.11 -14.85
C HIS A 482 -54.22 19.96 -16.29
N LEU A 483 -53.65 19.06 -17.10
CA LEU A 483 -54.17 18.76 -18.43
C LEU A 483 -55.66 18.38 -18.42
N TYR A 484 -56.05 17.52 -17.46
CA TYR A 484 -57.43 17.08 -17.35
C TYR A 484 -58.39 18.23 -17.02
N VAL A 485 -57.97 19.16 -16.14
CA VAL A 485 -58.74 20.36 -15.81
C VAL A 485 -58.88 21.28 -17.03
N VAL A 486 -57.81 21.47 -17.81
CA VAL A 486 -57.83 22.25 -19.04
C VAL A 486 -58.82 21.66 -20.04
N ILE A 487 -58.76 20.34 -20.29
CA ILE A 487 -59.68 19.65 -21.20
C ILE A 487 -61.14 19.78 -20.74
N GLN A 488 -61.42 19.61 -19.44
CA GLN A 488 -62.77 19.78 -18.89
C GLN A 488 -63.32 21.21 -19.01
N LYS A 489 -62.46 22.21 -18.97
CA LYS A 489 -62.87 23.60 -19.14
C LYS A 489 -63.17 23.90 -20.61
N LEU A 490 -62.34 23.39 -21.52
CA LEU A 490 -62.48 23.56 -22.96
C LEU A 490 -63.78 22.94 -23.49
N THR A 491 -64.22 21.79 -22.96
CA THR A 491 -65.51 21.18 -23.34
C THR A 491 -66.74 22.00 -22.92
N LYS A 492 -66.59 22.95 -21.99
CA LYS A 492 -67.67 23.85 -21.53
C LYS A 492 -67.71 25.19 -22.27
N VAL A 493 -66.75 25.45 -23.17
CA VAL A 493 -66.73 26.68 -23.97
C VAL A 493 -67.82 26.60 -25.04
N ASN A 494 -68.66 27.65 -25.12
CA ASN A 494 -69.73 27.70 -26.10
C ASN A 494 -69.16 27.70 -27.52
N GLY A 495 -69.59 26.76 -28.36
CA GLY A 495 -69.06 26.54 -29.70
C GLY A 495 -68.07 25.39 -29.83
N VAL A 496 -67.63 24.76 -28.73
CA VAL A 496 -66.82 23.52 -28.76
C VAL A 496 -67.72 22.29 -28.87
N VAL A 497 -67.44 21.43 -29.84
CA VAL A 497 -68.16 20.18 -30.09
C VAL A 497 -67.47 19.01 -29.40
N ARG A 498 -66.13 18.94 -29.51
CA ARG A 498 -65.33 17.85 -28.96
C ARG A 498 -63.91 18.31 -28.62
N VAL A 499 -63.32 17.73 -27.58
CA VAL A 499 -61.91 17.90 -27.21
C VAL A 499 -61.30 16.52 -26.99
N THR A 500 -60.16 16.25 -27.60
CA THR A 500 -59.40 15.00 -27.47
C THR A 500 -57.93 15.31 -27.27
N LYS A 501 -57.27 14.57 -26.38
CA LYS A 501 -55.81 14.52 -26.33
C LYS A 501 -55.32 13.77 -27.57
N ALA A 502 -54.36 14.34 -28.29
CA ALA A 502 -53.76 13.71 -29.48
C ALA A 502 -52.94 12.46 -29.11
#